data_AF-A0A2R6N026-F1
#
_entry.id   AF-A0A2R6N026-F1
#
_cell.length_a   1.000
_cell.length_b   1.000
_cell.length_c   1.000
_cell.angle_alpha   90.00
_cell.angle_beta   90.00
_cell.angle_gamma   90.00
#
_symmetry.space_group_name_H-M   'P 1'
#
loop_
_entity.id
_entity.type
_entity.pdbx_description
1 polymer ?
#
loop_
_entity_poly.entity_id
_entity_poly.type
_entity_poly.pdbx_seq_one_letter_code
_entity_poly.pdbx_strand_id
1 'polypeptide(L)' 'MYRLQSVSEGIRESASPVLGEAFGLVTELGGVAFLVVFLSVLYWVDERETTGTVIGYALVAFAVTLTLKAAFGLPRPP' A
#
# COMPACT_ATOMS: atom_id res chain seq x y z
N MET A 1 5.12 -26.54 -0.05
CA MET A 1 4.59 -25.19 0.21
C MET A 1 3.06 -25.31 0.19
N TYR A 2 2.39 -25.29 1.35
CA TYR A 2 0.93 -25.33 1.38
C TYR A 2 0.41 -24.00 0.84
N ARG A 3 -0.04 -24.00 -0.42
CA ARG A 3 -0.68 -22.82 -1.01
C ARG A 3 -2.10 -22.80 -0.47
N LEU A 4 -2.45 -21.79 0.33
CA LEU A 4 -3.81 -21.55 0.84
C LEU A 4 -4.75 -21.09 -0.30
N GLN A 5 -4.62 -21.70 -1.48
CA GLN A 5 -5.29 -21.28 -2.70
C GLN A 5 -6.79 -21.52 -2.59
N SER A 6 -7.21 -22.71 -2.13
CA SER A 6 -8.63 -23.02 -1.91
C SER A 6 -9.27 -22.11 -0.85
N VAL A 7 -8.53 -21.73 0.19
CA VAL A 7 -9.00 -20.80 1.22
C VAL A 7 -9.10 -19.38 0.66
N SER A 8 -8.11 -18.94 -0.12
CA SER A 8 -8.10 -17.62 -0.79
C SER A 8 -9.25 -17.49 -1.78
N GLU A 9 -9.47 -18.51 -2.60
CA GLU A 9 -10.57 -18.60 -3.57
C GLU A 9 -11.92 -18.58 -2.85
N GLY A 10 -12.09 -19.38 -1.79
CA GLY A 10 -13.32 -19.38 -0.99
C GLY A 10 -13.61 -18.03 -0.34
N ILE A 11 -12.60 -17.32 0.17
CA ILE A 11 -12.76 -15.97 0.71
C ILE A 11 -13.18 -15.00 -0.41
N ARG A 12 -12.51 -15.04 -1.57
CA ARG A 12 -12.83 -14.18 -2.72
C ARG A 12 -14.25 -14.38 -3.21
N GLU A 13 -14.70 -15.63 -3.33
CA GLU A 13 -16.05 -15.97 -3.78
C GLU A 13 -17.11 -15.56 -2.75
N SER A 14 -16.79 -15.59 -1.45
CA SER A 14 -17.68 -15.14 -0.38
C SER A 14 -17.72 -13.61 -0.22
N ALA A 15 -16.78 -12.88 -0.82
CA ALA A 15 -16.67 -11.45 -0.68
C ALA A 15 -17.76 -10.74 -1.47
N SER A 16 -18.46 -9.80 -0.82
CA SER A 16 -19.41 -8.94 -1.51
C SER A 16 -18.68 -8.05 -2.53
N PRO A 17 -19.16 -7.97 -3.79
CA PRO A 17 -18.55 -7.13 -4.82
C PRO A 17 -18.52 -5.65 -4.40
N VAL A 18 -19.55 -5.20 -3.68
CA VAL A 18 -19.63 -3.82 -3.13
C VAL A 18 -18.51 -3.56 -2.12
N LEU A 19 -18.19 -4.54 -1.28
CA LEU A 19 -17.06 -4.40 -0.35
C LEU A 19 -15.73 -4.38 -1.11
N GLY A 20 -15.58 -5.22 -2.14
CA GLY A 20 -14.39 -5.23 -3.00
C GLY A 20 -14.12 -3.86 -3.64
N GLU A 21 -15.15 -3.22 -4.20
CA GLU A 21 -15.06 -1.88 -4.77
C GLU A 21 -14.70 -0.82 -3.71
N ALA A 22 -15.36 -0.85 -2.56
CA ALA A 22 -15.07 0.07 -1.47
C ALA A 22 -13.62 -0.04 -0.98
N PHE A 23 -13.12 -1.26 -0.79
CA PHE A 23 -11.71 -1.48 -0.43
C PHE A 23 -10.75 -1.09 -1.55
N GLY A 24 -11.14 -1.23 -2.82
CA GLY A 24 -10.38 -0.71 -3.95
C GLY A 24 -10.18 0.79 -3.85
N LEU A 25 -11.25 1.54 -3.60
CA LEU A 25 -11.18 3.00 -3.42
C LEU A 25 -10.32 3.40 -2.22
N VAL A 26 -10.42 2.68 -1.10
CA VAL A 26 -9.56 2.93 0.08
C VAL A 26 -8.10 2.65 -0.24
N THR A 27 -7.82 1.62 -1.06
CA THR A 27 -6.45 1.25 -1.45
C THR A 27 -5.78 2.32 -2.32
N GLU A 28 -6.54 3.06 -3.13
CA GLU A 28 -6.01 4.20 -3.90
C GLU A 28 -5.41 5.29 -3.01
N LEU A 29 -5.90 5.46 -1.77
CA LEU A 29 -5.29 6.37 -0.79
C LEU A 29 -3.88 5.93 -0.36
N GLY A 30 -3.57 4.64 -0.46
CA GLY A 30 -2.22 4.11 -0.26
C GLY A 30 -1.35 4.15 -1.52
N GLY A 31 -1.91 4.60 -2.64
CA GLY A 31 -1.24 4.64 -3.94
C GLY A 31 -0.11 5.66 -3.98
N VAL A 32 0.91 5.38 -4.80
CA VAL A 32 2.06 6.27 -4.99
C VAL A 32 1.62 7.63 -5.52
N ALA A 33 0.68 7.66 -6.47
CA ALA A 33 0.16 8.91 -7.03
C ALA A 33 -0.49 9.79 -5.95
N PHE A 34 -1.37 9.20 -5.13
CA PHE A 34 -2.00 9.91 -4.01
C PHE A 34 -0.95 10.42 -3.02
N LEU A 35 -0.03 9.55 -2.57
CA LEU A 35 1.02 9.92 -1.62
C LEU A 35 1.89 11.08 -2.11
N VAL A 36 2.30 11.07 -3.37
CA VAL A 36 3.11 12.15 -3.96
C VAL A 36 2.33 13.46 -3.98
N VAL A 37 1.08 13.44 -4.45
CA VAL A 37 0.24 14.66 -4.49
C VAL A 37 -0.01 15.18 -3.07
N PHE A 38 -0.38 14.30 -2.15
CA PHE A 38 -0.69 14.65 -0.76
C PHE A 38 0.53 15.26 -0.04
N LEU A 39 1.70 14.62 -0.11
CA LEU A 39 2.92 15.14 0.50
C LEU A 39 3.41 16.43 -0.17
N SER A 40 3.20 16.57 -1.48
CA SER A 40 3.51 17.83 -2.18
C SER A 40 2.62 18.96 -1.66
N VAL A 41 1.32 18.74 -1.52
CA VAL A 41 0.40 19.74 -0.97
C VAL A 41 0.79 20.10 0.48
N LEU A 42 1.06 19.11 1.32
CA LEU A 42 1.51 19.34 2.71
C LEU A 42 2.80 20.16 2.76
N TYR A 43 3.77 19.85 1.90
CA TYR A 43 5.04 20.58 1.88
C TYR A 43 4.86 22.07 1.57
N TRP A 44 3.84 22.41 0.77
CA TRP A 44 3.57 23.81 0.40
C TRP A 44 2.63 24.54 1.36
N VAL A 45 1.70 23.83 2.01
CA VAL A 45 0.64 24.43 2.85
C VAL A 45 0.98 24.39 4.34
N ASP A 46 1.81 23.45 4.77
CA ASP A 46 2.21 23.23 6.16
C ASP A 46 3.71 23.49 6.38
N GLU A 47 4.24 23.11 7.53
CA GLU A 47 5.65 23.26 7.86
C GLU A 47 6.55 22.34 7.01
N ARG A 48 7.43 22.97 6.23
CA ARG A 48 8.33 22.30 5.28
C ARG A 48 9.29 21.33 5.93
N GLU A 49 9.83 21.68 7.10
CA GLU A 49 10.82 20.85 7.80
C GLU A 49 10.18 19.55 8.31
N THR A 50 9.03 19.67 8.96
CA THR A 50 8.23 18.53 9.41
C THR A 50 7.78 17.68 8.23
N THR A 51 7.24 18.28 7.17
CA THR A 51 6.81 17.52 5.98
C THR A 51 7.98 16.86 5.25
N GLY A 52 9.12 17.54 5.14
CA GLY A 52 10.35 16.97 4.58
C GLY A 52 10.82 15.75 5.35
N THR A 53 10.70 15.78 6.68
CA THR A 53 11.00 14.63 7.55
C THR A 53 10.06 13.46 7.28
N VAL A 54 8.75 13.72 7.12
CA VAL A 54 7.76 12.69 6.76
C VAL A 54 8.04 12.07 5.38
N ILE A 55 8.42 12.89 4.39
CA ILE A 55 8.86 12.40 3.08
C ILE A 55 10.08 11.46 3.24
N GLY A 56 11.05 11.85 4.08
CA GLY A 56 12.19 11.00 4.42
C GLY A 56 11.77 9.63 4.98
N TYR A 57 10.85 9.61 5.94
CA TYR A 57 10.30 8.36 6.47
C TYR A 57 9.57 7.52 5.43
N ALA A 58 8.81 8.15 4.53
CA ALA A 58 8.14 7.45 3.43
C ALA A 58 9.16 6.75 2.50
N LEU A 59 10.28 7.41 2.18
CA LEU A 59 11.35 6.82 1.37
C LEU A 59 12.06 5.66 2.09
N VAL A 60 12.34 5.80 3.38
CA VAL A 60 12.93 4.71 4.20
C VAL A 60 11.98 3.53 4.24
N ALA A 61 10.69 3.75 4.52
CA ALA A 61 9.68 2.70 4.53
C ALA A 61 9.56 2.01 3.17
N PHE A 62 9.63 2.76 2.07
CA PHE A 62 9.62 2.20 0.72
C PHE A 62 10.84 1.32 0.47
N ALA A 63 12.05 1.81 0.77
CA ALA A 63 13.28 1.05 0.62
C ALA A 63 13.25 -0.25 1.42
N VAL A 64 12.90 -0.17 2.71
CA VAL A 64 12.78 -1.35 3.59
C VAL A 64 11.76 -2.33 3.03
N THR A 65 10.59 -1.86 2.60
CA THR A 65 9.55 -2.72 2.02
C THR A 65 10.03 -3.45 0.77
N LEU A 66 10.74 -2.76 -0.13
CA LEU A 66 11.30 -3.38 -1.33
C LEU A 66 12.38 -4.41 -0.99
N THR A 67 13.27 -4.09 -0.06
CA THR A 67 14.29 -5.03 0.41
C THR A 67 13.66 -6.29 1.00
N LEU A 68 12.65 -6.15 1.86
CA LEU A 68 11.94 -7.29 2.43
C LEU A 68 11.20 -8.10 1.36
N LYS A 69 10.53 -7.43 0.41
CA LYS A 69 9.87 -8.11 -0.72
C LYS A 69 10.88 -8.93 -1.54
N ALA A 70 12.04 -8.36 -1.84
CA ALA A 70 13.09 -9.05 -2.58
C ALA A 70 13.69 -10.21 -1.77
N ALA A 71 13.90 -10.02 -0.46
CA ALA A 71 14.49 -11.04 0.41
C ALA A 71 13.57 -12.25 0.62
N PHE A 72 12.27 -12.03 0.80
CA PHE A 72 11.32 -13.12 1.06
C PHE A 72 10.73 -13.74 -0.21
N GLY A 73 10.62 -12.99 -1.31
CA GLY A 73 10.16 -13.52 -2.60
C GLY A 73 8.79 -14.21 -2.57
N LEU A 74 7.92 -13.84 -1.62
CA LEU A 74 6.65 -14.53 -1.42
C LEU A 74 5.72 -14.33 -2.63
N PRO A 75 5.10 -15.42 -3.14
CA PRO A 75 4.14 -15.32 -4.22
C PRO A 75 2.89 -14.59 -3.76
N ARG A 76 2.27 -13.82 -4.66
CA ARG A 76 0.97 -13.21 -4.39
C ARG A 76 -0.09 -14.31 -4.24
N PRO A 77 -1.10 -14.12 -3.36
CA PRO A 77 -2.30 -14.93 -3.39
C PRO A 77 -2.93 -14.91 -4.80
N PRO A 78 -3.44 -16.05 -5.28
CA PRO A 78 -4.16 -16.12 -6.56
C PRO A 78 -5.44 -15.30 -6.51
#